data_AF-A0A3D4BN56-F1
#
_entry.id   AF-A0A3D4BN56-F1
#
_cell.length_a   1.000
_cell.length_b   1.000
_cell.length_c   1.000
_cell.angle_alpha   90.00
_cell.angle_beta   90.00
_cell.angle_gamma   90.00
#
_symmetry.space_group_name_H-M   'P 1'
#
loop_
_entity.id
_entity.type
_entity.pdbx_description
1 polymer ?
#
loop_
_entity_poly.entity_id
_entity_poly.type
_entity_poly.pdbx_seq_one_letter_code
_entity_poly.pdbx_strand_id
1 'polypeptide(L)'
;DFERATGGELFRLDNKFYLVVGHNFEGPYGGNHTQIYLDTVHVFTVTESPNSIDINPSSFQYISDNLPDSVTQFRRRDLLVVPSIGSDKSTVGLTIYGGVFTSPVLHDTTKANQPFRNPIYLTNGTTPSYALDPSYTQRSNIYSSAYVTLYDSTNNVMYTTSFGGIGDTAIGAGDAFTKLILTLARDNVSGTTTDIYNTNSLADFIGAESEFIPAWSNMYNADYDVLNYQALPQNQEVLIGHIYGGILSKGPSWDPNNNPTVPSNTVYEVYLTRNVTTN
;
A
#
# COMPACT_ATOMS: atom_id res chain seq x y z
N ASP A 1 0.68 22.97 -8.85
CA ASP A 1 0.17 22.72 -7.48
C ASP A 1 -0.59 21.40 -7.34
N PHE A 2 -1.24 20.91 -8.39
CA PHE A 2 -1.99 19.64 -8.41
C PHE A 2 -1.13 18.35 -8.41
N GLU A 3 0.19 18.43 -8.24
CA GLU A 3 1.09 17.25 -8.29
C GLU A 3 2.00 17.15 -7.06
N ARG A 4 1.80 18.00 -6.04
CA ARG A 4 2.57 17.96 -4.81
C ARG A 4 1.91 17.00 -3.84
N ALA A 5 2.44 15.78 -3.76
CA ALA A 5 1.99 14.76 -2.82
C ALA A 5 3.17 14.13 -2.09
N THR A 6 3.35 14.49 -0.83
CA THR A 6 4.18 13.75 0.12
C THR A 6 3.34 12.62 0.71
N GLY A 7 3.95 11.44 0.87
CA GLY A 7 3.27 10.25 1.41
C GLY A 7 2.14 9.70 0.54
N GLY A 8 1.99 10.16 -0.70
CA GLY A 8 1.14 9.54 -1.72
C GLY A 8 1.98 8.65 -2.64
N GLU A 9 1.31 7.88 -3.49
CA GLU A 9 1.98 6.95 -4.41
C GLU A 9 1.66 7.28 -5.87
N LEU A 10 2.60 7.06 -6.80
CA LEU A 10 2.40 7.29 -8.23
C LEU A 10 2.49 5.98 -9.01
N PHE A 11 1.38 5.58 -9.63
CA PHE A 11 1.33 4.42 -10.51
C PHE A 11 1.01 4.83 -11.94
N ARG A 12 1.57 4.11 -12.90
CA ARG A 12 1.13 4.19 -14.30
C ARG A 12 0.31 2.94 -14.60
N LEU A 13 -0.96 3.08 -14.97
CA LEU A 13 -1.78 2.00 -15.53
C LEU A 13 -2.06 2.29 -17.00
N ASP A 14 -1.66 1.38 -17.88
CA ASP A 14 -1.69 1.57 -19.34
C ASP A 14 -0.96 2.87 -19.75
N ASN A 15 -1.71 3.86 -20.23
CA ASN A 15 -1.21 5.18 -20.63
C ASN A 15 -1.57 6.30 -19.63
N LYS A 16 -2.17 5.97 -18.49
CA LYS A 16 -2.59 6.93 -17.45
C LYS A 16 -1.71 6.81 -16.21
N PHE A 17 -1.39 7.93 -15.62
CA PHE A 17 -0.78 8.05 -14.31
C PHE A 17 -1.85 8.29 -13.26
N TYR A 18 -1.66 7.71 -12.09
CA TYR A 18 -2.52 7.77 -10.91
C TYR A 18 -1.65 8.26 -9.75
N LEU A 19 -1.76 9.55 -9.43
CA LEU A 19 -1.20 10.10 -8.20
C LEU A 19 -2.22 9.86 -7.08
N VAL A 20 -1.95 8.85 -6.28
CA VAL A 20 -2.86 8.29 -5.29
C VAL A 20 -2.63 8.99 -3.96
N VAL A 21 -3.59 9.85 -3.59
CA VAL A 21 -3.68 10.55 -2.30
C VAL A 21 -2.38 11.26 -1.89
N GLY A 22 -2.18 11.52 -0.60
CA GLY A 22 -1.07 12.29 -0.07
C GLY A 22 -1.44 13.74 0.24
N HIS A 23 -0.43 14.56 0.50
CA HIS A 23 -0.63 15.97 0.84
C HIS A 23 0.49 16.87 0.32
N ASN A 24 0.19 18.16 0.12
CA ASN A 24 1.21 19.17 -0.03
C ASN A 24 1.74 19.54 1.37
N PHE A 25 2.94 19.06 1.68
CA PHE A 25 3.66 19.38 2.91
C PHE A 25 4.69 20.48 2.66
N GLU A 26 4.53 21.63 3.29
CA GLU A 26 5.47 22.74 3.16
C GLU A 26 6.02 23.16 4.52
N GLY A 27 7.36 23.25 4.63
CA GLY A 27 8.07 23.57 5.87
C GLY A 27 8.91 22.41 6.41
N PRO A 28 9.67 22.62 7.49
CA PRO A 28 10.50 21.58 8.10
C PRO A 28 9.67 20.61 8.95
N TYR A 29 10.04 19.33 8.90
CA TYR A 29 9.53 18.31 9.82
C TYR A 29 9.82 18.70 11.28
N GLY A 30 8.81 18.63 12.15
CA GLY A 30 8.93 19.04 13.56
C GLY A 30 9.01 20.55 13.83
N GLY A 31 8.99 21.40 12.79
CA GLY A 31 8.91 22.86 12.91
C GLY A 31 7.56 23.42 12.43
N ASN A 32 7.51 24.72 12.11
CA ASN A 32 6.32 25.33 11.52
C ASN A 32 6.13 24.84 10.09
N HIS A 33 5.03 24.12 9.84
CA HIS A 33 4.72 23.53 8.54
C HIS A 33 3.22 23.62 8.23
N THR A 34 2.87 23.48 6.95
CA THR A 34 1.48 23.36 6.48
C THR A 34 1.26 21.99 5.84
N GLN A 35 0.05 21.46 6.00
CA GLN A 35 -0.34 20.18 5.40
C GLN A 35 -1.71 20.34 4.74
N ILE A 36 -1.75 20.27 3.42
CA ILE A 36 -2.99 20.34 2.64
C ILE A 36 -3.15 19.03 1.89
N TYR A 37 -4.10 18.19 2.31
CA TYR A 37 -4.33 16.89 1.68
C TYR A 37 -4.96 17.04 0.31
N LEU A 38 -4.67 16.08 -0.58
CA LEU A 38 -5.26 16.05 -1.92
C LEU A 38 -6.73 15.61 -1.91
N ASP A 39 -7.13 14.79 -0.92
CA ASP A 39 -8.48 14.22 -0.76
C ASP A 39 -9.03 13.51 -2.01
N THR A 40 -8.15 13.16 -2.93
CA THR A 40 -8.48 12.65 -4.25
C THR A 40 -7.33 11.80 -4.78
N VAL A 41 -7.63 10.97 -5.79
CA VAL A 41 -6.62 10.41 -6.70
C VAL A 41 -6.65 11.25 -7.97
N HIS A 42 -5.50 11.77 -8.38
CA HIS A 42 -5.38 12.50 -9.63
C HIS A 42 -4.99 11.54 -10.74
N VAL A 43 -5.79 11.48 -11.80
CA VAL A 43 -5.54 10.65 -12.97
C VAL A 43 -5.23 11.55 -14.15
N PHE A 44 -4.12 11.31 -14.85
CA PHE A 44 -3.70 12.14 -15.98
C PHE A 44 -2.86 11.33 -16.96
N THR A 45 -2.61 11.88 -18.14
CA THR A 45 -1.67 11.33 -19.12
C THR A 45 -0.49 12.28 -19.28
N VAL A 46 0.65 11.76 -19.69
CA VAL A 46 1.84 12.55 -20.01
C VAL A 46 2.19 12.40 -21.49
N THR A 47 2.80 13.43 -22.05
CA THR A 47 3.48 13.37 -23.34
C THR A 47 4.98 13.39 -23.08
N GLU A 48 5.66 12.36 -23.52
CA GLU A 48 7.12 12.26 -23.41
C GLU A 48 7.77 12.77 -24.70
N SER A 49 8.77 13.62 -24.54
CA SER A 49 9.72 13.98 -25.59
C SER A 49 11.12 13.55 -25.15
N PRO A 50 12.13 13.52 -26.04
CA PRO A 50 13.47 13.05 -25.69
C PRO A 50 14.10 13.73 -24.46
N ASN A 51 13.66 14.95 -24.08
CA ASN A 51 14.17 15.69 -22.94
C ASN A 51 13.07 16.35 -22.07
N SER A 52 11.79 16.00 -22.25
CA SER A 52 10.71 16.55 -21.43
C SER A 52 9.62 15.52 -21.17
N ILE A 53 8.94 15.67 -20.04
CA ILE A 53 7.69 14.99 -19.75
C ILE A 53 6.70 16.11 -19.43
N ASP A 54 5.63 16.19 -20.21
CA ASP A 54 4.60 17.22 -20.08
C ASP A 54 3.27 16.56 -19.75
N ILE A 55 2.66 16.96 -18.64
CA ILE A 55 1.33 16.47 -18.28
C ILE A 55 0.30 17.08 -19.22
N ASN A 56 -0.59 16.27 -19.77
CA ASN A 56 -1.68 16.74 -20.61
C ASN A 56 -2.83 17.28 -19.71
N PRO A 57 -3.03 18.60 -19.60
CA PRO A 57 -3.99 19.16 -18.65
C PRO A 57 -5.43 18.80 -18.98
N SER A 58 -5.73 18.54 -20.26
CA SER A 58 -7.06 18.14 -20.71
C SER A 58 -7.43 16.71 -20.35
N SER A 59 -6.46 15.91 -19.88
CA SER A 59 -6.66 14.51 -19.51
C SER A 59 -6.95 14.29 -18.02
N PHE A 60 -6.90 15.35 -17.20
CA PHE A 60 -7.11 15.23 -15.76
C PHE A 60 -8.51 14.69 -15.43
N GLN A 61 -8.52 13.69 -14.55
CA GLN A 61 -9.72 13.17 -13.90
C GLN A 61 -9.41 13.02 -12.41
N TYR A 62 -10.44 13.15 -11.59
CA TYR A 62 -10.32 13.01 -10.14
C TYR A 62 -11.18 11.84 -9.69
N ILE A 63 -10.63 11.01 -8.80
CA ILE A 63 -11.39 9.99 -8.08
C ILE A 63 -11.46 10.42 -6.62
N SER A 64 -12.68 10.61 -6.11
CA SER A 64 -12.93 10.94 -4.70
C SER A 64 -14.37 10.62 -4.32
N ASP A 65 -14.65 10.68 -3.02
CA ASP A 65 -16.00 10.61 -2.46
C ASP A 65 -16.75 11.95 -2.45
N ASN A 66 -16.12 13.03 -2.95
CA ASN A 66 -16.63 14.40 -2.93
C ASN A 66 -17.05 14.89 -1.52
N LEU A 67 -16.41 14.36 -0.48
CA LEU A 67 -16.60 14.79 0.89
C LEU A 67 -15.51 15.79 1.30
N PRO A 68 -15.76 16.66 2.30
CA PRO A 68 -14.74 17.55 2.80
C PRO A 68 -13.61 16.78 3.49
N ASP A 69 -12.41 17.38 3.48
CA ASP A 69 -11.18 16.99 4.19
C ASP A 69 -11.39 16.45 5.62
N SER A 70 -12.44 16.92 6.29
CA SER A 70 -12.77 16.52 7.66
C SER A 70 -13.38 15.12 7.80
N VAL A 71 -13.90 14.52 6.73
CA VAL A 71 -14.61 13.22 6.77
C VAL A 71 -14.34 12.32 5.57
N THR A 72 -13.71 12.83 4.50
CA THR A 72 -13.38 12.05 3.30
C THR A 72 -12.49 10.84 3.62
N GLN A 73 -12.71 9.76 2.87
CA GLN A 73 -11.91 8.56 2.92
C GLN A 73 -10.59 8.66 2.14
N PHE A 74 -10.38 9.75 1.38
CA PHE A 74 -9.20 9.95 0.55
C PHE A 74 -8.12 10.83 1.20
N ARG A 75 -8.36 11.31 2.43
CA ARG A 75 -7.41 12.10 3.22
C ARG A 75 -6.30 11.23 3.84
N ARG A 76 -5.64 10.41 3.01
CA ARG A 76 -4.64 9.43 3.43
C ARG A 76 -3.26 9.80 2.92
N ARG A 77 -2.24 9.40 3.67
CA ARG A 77 -0.83 9.41 3.28
C ARG A 77 -0.07 8.31 4.03
N ASP A 78 1.20 8.15 3.70
CA ASP A 78 2.16 7.23 4.31
C ASP A 78 1.53 5.84 4.41
N LEU A 79 1.20 5.25 3.26
CA LEU A 79 0.24 4.15 3.14
C LEU A 79 0.70 3.09 2.14
N LEU A 80 -0.01 1.95 2.14
CA LEU A 80 0.24 0.88 1.19
C LEU A 80 -0.74 0.97 0.00
N VAL A 81 -0.24 1.34 -1.17
CA VAL A 81 -0.99 1.28 -2.43
C VAL A 81 -0.37 0.20 -3.31
N VAL A 82 -1.20 -0.73 -3.82
CA VAL A 82 -0.70 -1.88 -4.59
C VAL A 82 -1.50 -2.11 -5.87
N PRO A 83 -0.91 -2.71 -6.92
CA PRO A 83 -1.65 -3.19 -8.09
C PRO A 83 -2.69 -4.26 -7.72
N SER A 84 -3.80 -4.30 -8.45
CA SER A 84 -4.84 -5.31 -8.29
C SER A 84 -5.35 -5.81 -9.63
N ILE A 85 -5.86 -7.04 -9.66
CA ILE A 85 -6.53 -7.63 -10.83
C ILE A 85 -8.03 -7.66 -10.53
N GLY A 86 -8.83 -7.16 -11.48
CA GLY A 86 -10.28 -7.07 -11.41
C GLY A 86 -10.98 -8.43 -11.49
N SER A 87 -12.28 -8.44 -11.21
CA SER A 87 -13.10 -9.66 -11.21
C SER A 87 -13.24 -10.31 -12.60
N ASP A 88 -13.02 -9.55 -13.66
CA ASP A 88 -12.93 -10.02 -15.05
C ASP A 88 -11.59 -10.70 -15.39
N LYS A 89 -10.67 -10.78 -14.41
CA LYS A 89 -9.33 -11.37 -14.50
C LYS A 89 -8.36 -10.63 -15.41
N SER A 90 -8.71 -9.47 -15.95
CA SER A 90 -7.89 -8.76 -16.95
C SER A 90 -7.74 -7.27 -16.69
N THR A 91 -8.75 -6.62 -16.13
CA THR A 91 -8.68 -5.21 -15.76
C THR A 91 -7.68 -5.04 -14.61
N VAL A 92 -6.69 -4.18 -14.80
CA VAL A 92 -5.76 -3.82 -13.73
C VAL A 92 -6.31 -2.61 -12.97
N GLY A 93 -6.20 -2.64 -11.66
CA GLY A 93 -6.58 -1.55 -10.77
C GLY A 93 -5.47 -1.26 -9.76
N LEU A 94 -5.82 -0.44 -8.77
CA LEU A 94 -5.00 -0.22 -7.58
C LEU A 94 -5.87 -0.48 -6.36
N THR A 95 -5.26 -0.91 -5.28
CA THR A 95 -5.91 -0.98 -3.97
C THR A 95 -5.16 -0.07 -3.01
N ILE A 96 -5.90 0.82 -2.38
CA ILE A 96 -5.42 1.65 -1.27
C ILE A 96 -5.75 0.94 0.03
N TYR A 97 -4.73 0.40 0.69
CA TYR A 97 -4.81 -0.14 2.04
C TYR A 97 -4.37 0.92 3.05
N GLY A 98 -4.72 0.70 4.33
CA GLY A 98 -4.25 1.51 5.44
C GLY A 98 -4.29 3.03 5.20
N GLY A 99 -3.23 3.70 5.68
CA GLY A 99 -2.99 5.12 5.60
C GLY A 99 -3.39 5.91 6.85
N VAL A 100 -2.78 7.08 7.00
CA VAL A 100 -2.97 8.02 8.10
C VAL A 100 -3.09 9.45 7.54
N PHE A 101 -3.52 10.49 8.23
CA PHE A 101 -4.16 10.60 9.54
C PHE A 101 -5.57 11.17 9.31
N THR A 102 -6.60 10.61 9.94
CA THR A 102 -7.95 11.20 9.89
C THR A 102 -7.96 12.65 10.41
N SER A 103 -9.01 13.39 10.08
CA SER A 103 -9.25 14.71 10.66
C SER A 103 -9.95 14.62 12.03
N PRO A 104 -9.74 15.58 12.95
CA PRO A 104 -8.79 16.68 12.86
C PRO A 104 -7.34 16.24 13.15
N VAL A 105 -6.39 16.75 12.37
CA VAL A 105 -4.93 16.60 12.59
C VAL A 105 -4.45 17.57 13.68
N LEU A 106 -5.16 17.63 14.81
CA LEU A 106 -4.66 18.32 15.99
C LEU A 106 -3.89 17.32 16.84
N HIS A 107 -2.77 17.77 17.42
CA HIS A 107 -2.09 17.12 18.55
C HIS A 107 -2.94 17.20 19.84
N ASP A 108 -4.26 17.21 19.68
CA ASP A 108 -5.27 17.13 20.72
C ASP A 108 -5.49 15.65 21.02
N THR A 109 -5.12 15.24 22.22
CA THR A 109 -5.24 13.87 22.70
C THR A 109 -6.69 13.39 22.84
N THR A 110 -7.69 14.24 22.52
CA THR A 110 -9.11 13.93 22.68
C THR A 110 -9.89 13.68 21.38
N LYS A 111 -9.38 14.01 20.16
CA LYS A 111 -9.98 13.67 18.83
C LYS A 111 -8.94 13.50 17.68
N ALA A 112 -9.37 12.90 16.57
CA ALA A 112 -8.70 11.79 15.87
C ALA A 112 -7.55 12.08 14.87
N ASN A 113 -6.30 11.79 15.28
CA ASN A 113 -5.18 11.32 14.42
C ASN A 113 -5.24 9.78 14.30
N GLN A 114 -6.24 9.23 13.63
CA GLN A 114 -6.43 7.77 13.53
C GLN A 114 -6.05 7.24 12.16
N PRO A 115 -5.72 5.95 12.06
CA PRO A 115 -5.51 5.30 10.78
C PRO A 115 -6.82 5.05 10.04
N PHE A 116 -6.76 5.06 8.72
CA PHE A 116 -7.80 4.51 7.85
C PHE A 116 -7.64 3.00 7.78
N ARG A 117 -8.75 2.27 7.92
CA ARG A 117 -8.75 0.82 8.08
C ARG A 117 -9.52 0.09 6.98
N ASN A 118 -10.27 0.84 6.19
CA ASN A 118 -11.12 0.32 5.14
C ASN A 118 -10.40 0.48 3.79
N PRO A 119 -10.21 -0.59 3.02
CA PRO A 119 -9.61 -0.51 1.69
C PRO A 119 -10.45 0.34 0.72
N ILE A 120 -9.78 0.96 -0.24
CA ILE A 120 -10.42 1.54 -1.43
C ILE A 120 -9.87 0.81 -2.65
N TYR A 121 -10.75 0.21 -3.45
CA TYR A 121 -10.40 -0.41 -4.72
C TYR A 121 -10.62 0.60 -5.84
N LEU A 122 -9.58 0.89 -6.61
CA LEU A 122 -9.63 1.71 -7.82
C LEU A 122 -9.67 0.80 -9.04
N THR A 123 -10.62 1.04 -9.93
CA THR A 123 -10.74 0.31 -11.19
C THR A 123 -10.31 1.23 -12.34
N ASN A 124 -9.30 0.81 -13.12
CA ASN A 124 -8.93 1.49 -14.35
C ASN A 124 -10.04 1.36 -15.40
N GLY A 125 -10.08 2.29 -16.33
CA GLY A 125 -11.03 2.32 -17.43
C GLY A 125 -11.08 3.70 -18.07
N THR A 126 -11.94 3.91 -19.07
CA THR A 126 -12.14 5.21 -19.71
C THR A 126 -12.51 6.29 -18.68
N THR A 127 -13.44 5.94 -17.79
CA THR A 127 -13.79 6.67 -16.58
C THR A 127 -13.39 5.80 -15.39
N PRO A 128 -12.25 6.07 -14.74
CA PRO A 128 -11.84 5.37 -13.54
C PRO A 128 -12.89 5.51 -12.44
N SER A 129 -13.04 4.48 -11.62
CA SER A 129 -14.00 4.44 -10.52
C SER A 129 -13.36 3.90 -9.26
N TYR A 130 -14.07 4.03 -8.14
CA TYR A 130 -13.64 3.45 -6.87
C TYR A 130 -14.78 2.71 -6.16
N ALA A 131 -14.39 1.80 -5.27
CA ALA A 131 -15.27 1.18 -4.29
C ALA A 131 -14.58 1.16 -2.91
N LEU A 132 -15.24 1.72 -1.91
CA LEU A 132 -14.83 1.60 -0.50
C LEU A 132 -15.30 0.26 0.06
N ASP A 133 -14.48 -0.41 0.86
CA ASP A 133 -14.83 -1.63 1.58
C ASP A 133 -15.01 -1.35 3.08
N PRO A 134 -16.19 -0.90 3.53
CA PRO A 134 -16.44 -0.65 4.94
C PRO A 134 -16.59 -1.95 5.74
N SER A 135 -16.70 -3.11 5.07
CA SER A 135 -16.95 -4.39 5.73
C SER A 135 -15.69 -5.00 6.34
N TYR A 136 -14.52 -4.64 5.80
CA TYR A 136 -13.24 -5.08 6.30
C TYR A 136 -12.54 -3.97 7.09
N THR A 137 -11.89 -4.35 8.19
CA THR A 137 -11.09 -3.46 9.04
C THR A 137 -9.68 -4.00 9.14
N GLN A 138 -8.73 -3.31 8.53
CA GLN A 138 -7.30 -3.59 8.68
C GLN A 138 -6.84 -3.31 10.11
N ARG A 139 -5.99 -4.20 10.64
CA ARG A 139 -5.58 -4.22 12.06
C ARG A 139 -4.08 -4.03 12.29
N SER A 140 -3.27 -3.99 11.23
CA SER A 140 -1.83 -3.74 11.27
C SER A 140 -1.31 -3.31 9.90
N ASN A 141 -0.01 -2.99 9.82
CA ASN A 141 0.71 -2.65 8.59
C ASN A 141 -0.01 -1.51 7.84
N ILE A 142 -0.40 -0.47 8.59
CA ILE A 142 -1.19 0.65 8.07
C ILE A 142 -0.35 1.55 7.17
N TYR A 143 0.94 1.66 7.49
CA TYR A 143 1.88 2.50 6.77
C TYR A 143 2.51 1.77 5.58
N SER A 144 3.18 2.54 4.72
CA SER A 144 3.96 1.99 3.61
C SER A 144 4.97 0.93 4.08
N SER A 145 5.06 -0.15 3.31
CA SER A 145 5.96 -1.26 3.57
C SER A 145 6.22 -2.06 2.30
N ALA A 146 7.27 -2.89 2.33
CA ALA A 146 7.48 -3.85 1.25
C ALA A 146 6.27 -4.77 1.15
N TYR A 147 5.85 -5.05 -0.08
CA TYR A 147 4.72 -5.92 -0.35
C TYR A 147 4.96 -6.81 -1.55
N VAL A 148 4.23 -7.93 -1.60
CA VAL A 148 4.13 -8.76 -2.80
C VAL A 148 2.66 -9.02 -3.11
N THR A 149 2.30 -8.95 -4.38
CA THR A 149 0.96 -9.27 -4.88
C THR A 149 0.99 -10.58 -5.65
N LEU A 150 0.02 -11.45 -5.37
CA LEU A 150 -0.19 -12.70 -6.10
C LEU A 150 -1.64 -12.81 -6.53
N TYR A 151 -1.88 -13.17 -7.78
CA TYR A 151 -3.23 -13.41 -8.27
C TYR A 151 -3.50 -14.91 -8.47
N ASP A 152 -4.54 -15.40 -7.80
CA ASP A 152 -5.11 -16.71 -8.03
C ASP A 152 -6.23 -16.62 -9.07
N SER A 153 -5.91 -16.89 -10.33
CA SER A 153 -6.87 -16.86 -11.42
C SER A 153 -7.93 -17.98 -11.37
N THR A 154 -7.68 -19.05 -10.61
CA THR A 154 -8.63 -20.16 -10.45
C THR A 154 -9.77 -19.75 -9.54
N ASN A 155 -9.44 -19.18 -8.37
CA ASN A 155 -10.41 -18.76 -7.37
C ASN A 155 -10.80 -17.28 -7.49
N ASN A 156 -10.12 -16.52 -8.35
CA ASN A 156 -10.29 -15.08 -8.53
C ASN A 156 -10.03 -14.30 -7.22
N VAL A 157 -8.86 -14.56 -6.62
CA VAL A 157 -8.44 -13.95 -5.36
C VAL A 157 -7.15 -13.17 -5.57
N MET A 158 -7.13 -11.92 -5.12
CA MET A 158 -5.88 -11.17 -4.94
C MET A 158 -5.33 -11.37 -3.53
N TYR A 159 -4.10 -11.87 -3.44
CA TYR A 159 -3.30 -11.87 -2.23
C TYR A 159 -2.35 -10.68 -2.24
N THR A 160 -2.36 -9.89 -1.17
CA THR A 160 -1.35 -8.85 -0.91
C THR A 160 -0.68 -9.16 0.41
N THR A 161 0.60 -9.49 0.38
CA THR A 161 1.38 -9.72 1.60
C THR A 161 2.29 -8.53 1.86
N SER A 162 2.13 -7.88 3.01
CA SER A 162 3.00 -6.83 3.52
C SER A 162 3.93 -7.39 4.60
N PHE A 163 5.18 -6.91 4.59
CA PHE A 163 6.22 -7.35 5.51
C PHE A 163 6.56 -6.23 6.50
N GLY A 164 6.22 -6.40 7.79
CA GLY A 164 6.60 -5.48 8.85
C GLY A 164 5.88 -4.13 8.77
N GLY A 165 6.61 -3.01 8.80
CA GLY A 165 5.99 -1.69 8.71
C GLY A 165 5.59 -1.08 10.05
N ILE A 166 4.59 -0.18 10.02
CA ILE A 166 4.15 0.64 11.16
C ILE A 166 2.60 0.59 11.27
N GLY A 167 2.07 0.63 12.50
CA GLY A 167 0.63 0.66 12.84
C GLY A 167 -0.03 -0.75 12.87
N ASP A 168 -1.14 -1.06 13.56
CA ASP A 168 -2.03 -0.38 14.49
C ASP A 168 -2.37 -1.31 15.70
N THR A 169 -3.50 -1.15 16.41
CA THR A 169 -4.05 -1.96 17.53
C THR A 169 -3.67 -3.44 17.63
N ALA A 170 -3.51 -4.23 16.56
CA ALA A 170 -3.02 -5.61 16.69
C ALA A 170 -1.54 -5.70 17.12
N ILE A 171 -0.77 -4.61 17.01
CA ILE A 171 0.66 -4.50 17.32
C ILE A 171 0.97 -3.54 18.48
N GLY A 172 -0.03 -2.89 19.08
CA GLY A 172 0.13 -2.02 20.26
C GLY A 172 -0.37 -0.59 20.07
N ALA A 173 0.37 0.39 20.61
CA ALA A 173 0.07 1.82 20.43
C ALA A 173 0.07 2.19 18.94
N GLY A 174 -0.77 3.17 18.55
CA GLY A 174 -0.72 3.76 17.21
C GLY A 174 0.70 4.22 16.89
N ASP A 175 1.14 3.97 15.66
CA ASP A 175 2.47 4.30 15.14
C ASP A 175 3.65 3.47 15.71
N ALA A 176 3.39 2.25 16.17
CA ALA A 176 4.43 1.29 16.52
C ALA A 176 4.97 0.54 15.28
N PHE A 177 6.27 0.25 15.24
CA PHE A 177 6.87 -0.70 14.31
C PHE A 177 6.43 -2.13 14.63
N THR A 178 6.30 -2.95 13.59
CA THR A 178 5.89 -4.36 13.74
C THR A 178 6.80 -5.32 13.00
N LYS A 179 6.82 -6.57 13.50
CA LYS A 179 7.46 -7.72 12.86
C LYS A 179 6.44 -8.61 12.15
N LEU A 180 5.17 -8.22 12.15
CA LEU A 180 4.10 -9.02 11.55
C LEU A 180 4.21 -9.04 10.04
N ILE A 181 3.89 -10.20 9.46
CA ILE A 181 3.69 -10.37 8.03
C ILE A 181 2.19 -10.56 7.84
N LEU A 182 1.56 -9.60 7.18
CA LEU A 182 0.11 -9.55 6.97
C LEU A 182 -0.20 -9.93 5.52
N THR A 183 -0.98 -10.97 5.32
CA THR A 183 -1.57 -11.29 4.01
C THR A 183 -3.05 -10.90 4.00
N LEU A 184 -3.41 -10.03 3.08
CA LEU A 184 -4.78 -9.66 2.75
C LEU A 184 -5.24 -10.47 1.54
N ALA A 185 -6.36 -11.20 1.67
CA ALA A 185 -6.97 -11.96 0.60
C ALA A 185 -8.29 -11.31 0.19
N ARG A 186 -8.31 -10.69 -0.99
CA ARG A 186 -9.49 -10.10 -1.62
C ARG A 186 -10.12 -11.11 -2.58
N ASP A 187 -11.29 -11.63 -2.24
CA ASP A 187 -12.09 -12.44 -3.14
C ASP A 187 -12.88 -11.51 -4.07
N ASN A 188 -12.53 -11.52 -5.35
CA ASN A 188 -13.15 -10.66 -6.36
C ASN A 188 -14.55 -11.14 -6.79
N VAL A 189 -14.93 -12.39 -6.46
CA VAL A 189 -16.27 -12.93 -6.74
C VAL A 189 -17.25 -12.46 -5.67
N SER A 190 -16.93 -12.71 -4.40
CA SER A 190 -17.80 -12.30 -3.29
C SER A 190 -17.66 -10.82 -2.94
N GLY A 191 -16.54 -10.20 -3.32
CA GLY A 191 -16.22 -8.84 -2.93
C GLY A 191 -15.91 -8.74 -1.44
N THR A 192 -15.35 -9.79 -0.83
CA THR A 192 -14.95 -9.82 0.59
C THR A 192 -13.43 -9.80 0.75
N THR A 193 -12.98 -9.28 1.89
CA THR A 193 -11.56 -9.19 2.23
C THR A 193 -11.33 -9.84 3.57
N THR A 194 -10.30 -10.68 3.64
CA THR A 194 -9.89 -11.35 4.89
C THR A 194 -8.40 -11.14 5.14
N ASP A 195 -7.99 -11.20 6.40
CA ASP A 195 -6.58 -11.12 6.80
C ASP A 195 -6.07 -12.42 7.42
N ILE A 196 -4.80 -12.71 7.14
CA ILE A 196 -4.05 -13.81 7.75
C ILE A 196 -2.69 -13.27 8.16
N TYR A 197 -2.34 -13.46 9.42
CA TYR A 197 -0.99 -13.23 9.90
C TYR A 197 -0.16 -14.49 9.71
N ASN A 198 1.05 -14.31 9.18
CA ASN A 198 2.02 -15.40 9.18
C ASN A 198 2.31 -15.83 10.62
N THR A 199 2.46 -17.14 10.85
CA THR A 199 2.77 -17.68 12.17
C THR A 199 4.17 -17.27 12.63
N ASN A 200 5.10 -17.10 11.69
CA ASN A 200 6.43 -16.58 11.95
C ASN A 200 6.45 -15.07 11.73
N SER A 201 7.16 -14.36 12.60
CA SER A 201 7.42 -12.93 12.47
C SER A 201 8.79 -12.69 11.83
N LEU A 202 9.00 -11.47 11.32
CA LEU A 202 10.30 -11.01 10.86
C LEU A 202 11.30 -11.01 12.02
N ALA A 203 12.60 -11.16 11.70
CA ALA A 203 13.65 -11.21 12.72
C ALA A 203 13.77 -9.90 13.51
N ASP A 204 13.53 -8.76 12.85
CA ASP A 204 13.65 -7.43 13.43
C ASP A 204 12.49 -6.51 12.99
N PHE A 205 12.41 -5.31 13.56
CA PHE A 205 11.43 -4.28 13.18
C PHE A 205 11.87 -3.59 11.88
N ILE A 206 11.70 -4.31 10.78
CA ILE A 206 12.02 -3.89 9.41
C ILE A 206 10.74 -3.72 8.60
N GLY A 207 10.88 -3.33 7.34
CA GLY A 207 9.79 -3.38 6.38
C GLY A 207 9.08 -2.05 6.14
N ALA A 208 9.14 -1.13 7.10
CA ALA A 208 8.63 0.23 6.92
C ALA A 208 9.41 0.96 5.83
N GLU A 209 8.73 1.49 4.81
CA GLU A 209 9.35 2.19 3.67
C GLU A 209 10.41 1.36 2.90
N SER A 210 10.37 0.03 3.01
CA SER A 210 11.25 -0.86 2.23
C SER A 210 10.59 -1.30 0.94
N GLU A 211 11.39 -1.72 -0.04
CA GLU A 211 10.89 -2.18 -1.35
C GLU A 211 10.99 -3.70 -1.49
N PHE A 212 10.03 -4.30 -2.19
CA PHE A 212 10.13 -5.69 -2.64
C PHE A 212 10.59 -5.73 -4.10
N ILE A 213 11.63 -6.50 -4.37
CA ILE A 213 12.21 -6.65 -5.70
C ILE A 213 11.94 -8.10 -6.16
N PRO A 214 11.02 -8.31 -7.12
CA PRO A 214 10.68 -9.66 -7.58
C PRO A 214 11.88 -10.38 -8.21
N ALA A 215 12.03 -11.66 -7.91
CA ALA A 215 12.98 -12.58 -8.55
C ALA A 215 12.27 -13.76 -9.24
N TRP A 216 10.98 -13.95 -8.95
CA TRP A 216 10.14 -14.94 -9.62
C TRP A 216 9.82 -14.52 -11.05
N SER A 217 9.98 -15.43 -12.01
CA SER A 217 9.76 -15.12 -13.43
C SER A 217 8.33 -15.36 -13.92
N ASN A 218 7.54 -16.20 -13.23
CA ASN A 218 6.16 -16.49 -13.66
C ASN A 218 5.20 -15.46 -13.09
N MET A 219 5.08 -14.34 -13.78
CA MET A 219 4.13 -13.27 -13.47
C MET A 219 2.76 -13.57 -14.08
N TYR A 220 1.70 -13.21 -13.35
CA TYR A 220 0.36 -13.08 -13.93
C TYR A 220 0.28 -11.79 -14.74
N ASN A 221 0.88 -10.73 -14.21
CA ASN A 221 1.07 -9.47 -14.93
C ASN A 221 2.45 -8.90 -14.61
N ALA A 222 3.34 -8.88 -15.61
CA ALA A 222 4.72 -8.44 -15.46
C ALA A 222 4.87 -6.91 -15.42
N ASP A 223 3.94 -6.15 -16.00
CA ASP A 223 4.00 -4.68 -15.99
C ASP A 223 3.74 -4.09 -14.59
N TYR A 224 3.14 -4.90 -13.71
CA TYR A 224 2.72 -4.51 -12.36
C TYR A 224 3.21 -5.49 -11.28
N ASP A 225 4.22 -6.31 -11.59
CA ASP A 225 4.84 -7.26 -10.67
C ASP A 225 3.84 -8.16 -9.88
N VAL A 226 2.74 -8.53 -10.53
CA VAL A 226 1.73 -9.43 -9.96
C VAL A 226 2.14 -10.87 -10.26
N LEU A 227 2.53 -11.62 -9.23
CA LEU A 227 2.96 -13.02 -9.39
C LEU A 227 1.77 -13.94 -9.72
N ASN A 228 2.03 -14.96 -10.54
CA ASN A 228 1.02 -15.99 -10.84
C ASN A 228 0.99 -17.05 -9.73
N TYR A 229 -0.05 -17.01 -8.88
CA TYR A 229 -0.21 -17.97 -7.80
C TYR A 229 -0.30 -19.43 -8.31
N GLN A 230 -0.91 -19.65 -9.47
CA GLN A 230 -1.05 -20.99 -10.03
C GLN A 230 0.27 -21.56 -10.58
N ALA A 231 1.26 -20.70 -10.87
CA ALA A 231 2.57 -21.12 -11.30
C ALA A 231 3.49 -21.57 -10.14
N LEU A 232 3.11 -21.28 -8.89
CA LEU A 232 3.88 -21.71 -7.72
C LEU A 232 3.78 -23.24 -7.55
N PRO A 233 4.91 -23.95 -7.41
CA PRO A 233 4.89 -25.37 -7.12
C PRO A 233 4.28 -25.64 -5.74
N GLN A 234 3.52 -26.73 -5.64
CA GLN A 234 2.91 -27.14 -4.38
C GLN A 234 3.94 -27.76 -3.45
N ASN A 235 3.85 -27.43 -2.16
CA ASN A 235 4.69 -27.98 -1.08
C ASN A 235 6.21 -27.85 -1.34
N GLN A 236 6.61 -26.85 -2.13
CA GLN A 236 7.99 -26.51 -2.38
C GLN A 236 8.22 -25.04 -2.03
N GLU A 237 9.30 -24.78 -1.32
CA GLU A 237 9.76 -23.44 -1.04
C GLU A 237 10.44 -22.85 -2.29
N VAL A 238 10.00 -21.67 -2.71
CA VAL A 238 10.56 -20.95 -3.85
C VAL A 238 10.97 -19.54 -3.46
N LEU A 239 12.13 -19.09 -3.96
CA LEU A 239 12.54 -17.71 -3.87
C LEU A 239 11.65 -16.87 -4.80
N ILE A 240 10.88 -15.95 -4.22
CA ILE A 240 9.99 -15.08 -4.99
C ILE A 240 10.57 -13.68 -5.23
N GLY A 241 11.53 -13.26 -4.41
CA GLY A 241 12.13 -11.94 -4.50
C GLY A 241 12.95 -11.58 -3.27
N HIS A 242 13.24 -10.30 -3.15
CA HIS A 242 14.07 -9.75 -2.09
C HIS A 242 13.41 -8.52 -1.48
N ILE A 243 13.65 -8.26 -0.20
CA ILE A 243 13.32 -6.99 0.45
C ILE A 243 14.61 -6.20 0.64
N TYR A 244 14.59 -4.93 0.30
CA TYR A 244 15.72 -4.03 0.48
C TYR A 244 15.29 -2.64 0.95
N GLY A 245 16.16 -1.99 1.72
CA GLY A 245 15.97 -0.62 2.17
C GLY A 245 14.97 -0.48 3.31
N GLY A 246 14.41 0.71 3.43
CA GLY A 246 13.48 1.09 4.48
C GLY A 246 14.13 1.36 5.84
N ILE A 247 13.29 1.41 6.86
CA ILE A 247 13.65 1.75 8.23
C ILE A 247 13.86 0.47 9.03
N LEU A 248 15.01 0.37 9.70
CA LEU A 248 15.25 -0.59 10.77
C LEU A 248 15.08 0.11 12.12
N SER A 249 14.12 -0.34 12.92
CA SER A 249 13.92 0.14 14.30
C SER A 249 14.53 -0.81 15.32
N LYS A 250 15.10 -0.28 16.41
CA LYS A 250 15.59 -1.09 17.54
C LYS A 250 14.52 -1.46 18.56
N GLY A 251 13.29 -0.98 18.37
CA GLY A 251 12.14 -1.35 19.19
C GLY A 251 10.80 -1.07 18.51
N PRO A 252 9.69 -1.50 19.10
CA PRO A 252 8.36 -1.28 18.54
C PRO A 252 7.94 0.19 18.61
N SER A 253 8.49 0.99 19.51
CA SER A 253 8.22 2.43 19.58
C SER A 253 9.52 3.20 19.37
N TRP A 254 9.47 4.21 18.52
CA TRP A 254 10.63 5.07 18.28
C TRP A 254 11.00 5.86 19.54
N ASP A 255 12.27 5.78 19.91
CA ASP A 255 12.88 6.60 20.95
C ASP A 255 14.34 6.87 20.55
N PRO A 256 14.77 8.13 20.41
CA PRO A 256 16.10 8.43 19.88
C PRO A 256 17.25 7.91 20.76
N ASN A 257 17.03 7.69 22.05
CA ASN A 257 18.06 7.23 22.99
C ASN A 257 18.01 5.71 23.22
N ASN A 258 16.81 5.13 23.22
CA ASN A 258 16.59 3.72 23.60
C ASN A 258 16.28 2.83 22.39
N ASN A 259 15.50 3.33 21.43
CA ASN A 259 15.04 2.59 20.26
C ASN A 259 15.26 3.42 18.98
N PRO A 260 16.51 3.78 18.63
CA PRO A 260 16.77 4.59 17.45
C PRO A 260 16.40 3.82 16.18
N THR A 261 16.10 4.58 15.13
CA THR A 261 15.91 4.06 13.78
C THR A 261 17.12 4.37 12.91
N VAL A 262 17.44 3.47 11.99
CA VAL A 262 18.50 3.64 11.00
C VAL A 262 18.01 3.16 9.63
N PRO A 263 18.57 3.66 8.52
CA PRO A 263 18.34 3.04 7.21
C PRO A 263 18.81 1.58 7.22
N SER A 264 17.97 0.68 6.72
CA SER A 264 18.33 -0.72 6.54
C SER A 264 19.16 -0.87 5.26
N ASN A 265 20.30 -1.57 5.35
CA ASN A 265 21.16 -1.91 4.22
C ASN A 265 21.27 -3.42 3.97
N THR A 266 20.46 -4.21 4.68
CA THR A 266 20.41 -5.66 4.54
C THR A 266 19.44 -6.05 3.43
N VAL A 267 19.85 -6.97 2.56
CA VAL A 267 18.96 -7.63 1.60
C VAL A 267 18.41 -8.90 2.24
N TYR A 268 17.10 -9.05 2.25
CA TYR A 268 16.42 -10.26 2.74
C TYR A 268 15.83 -11.04 1.57
N GLU A 269 16.14 -12.31 1.47
CA GLU A 269 15.45 -13.21 0.53
C GLU A 269 14.05 -13.53 1.05
N VAL A 270 13.07 -13.50 0.16
CA VAL A 270 11.68 -13.85 0.47
C VAL A 270 11.35 -15.16 -0.22
N TYR A 271 11.05 -16.16 0.61
CA TYR A 271 10.62 -17.47 0.17
C TYR A 271 9.13 -17.67 0.40
N LEU A 272 8.47 -18.39 -0.51
CA LEU A 272 7.06 -18.72 -0.44
C LEU A 272 6.84 -20.21 -0.70
N THR A 273 5.93 -20.81 0.07
CA THR A 273 5.48 -22.18 -0.13
C THR A 273 3.98 -22.18 -0.32
N ARG A 274 3.52 -22.74 -1.44
CA ARG A 274 2.08 -23.00 -1.67
C ARG A 274 1.70 -24.33 -1.03
N ASN A 275 1.11 -24.27 0.15
CA ASN A 275 0.66 -25.47 0.86
C ASN A 275 -0.61 -26.06 0.22
N VAL A 276 -0.71 -27.38 0.18
CA VAL A 276 -1.98 -28.06 -0.09
C VAL A 276 -2.70 -28.20 1.24
N THR A 277 -3.88 -27.59 1.38
CA THR A 277 -4.77 -27.91 2.49
C THR A 277 -5.37 -29.29 2.21
N THR A 278 -4.83 -30.33 2.84
CA THR A 278 -5.56 -31.61 2.94
C THR A 278 -6.70 -31.38 3.92
N ASN A 279 -7.94 -31.40 3.42
CA ASN A 279 -9.14 -31.46 4.25
C ASN A 279 -9.12 -32.69 5.15
#